data_AF-A0A504IH53-F1
#
_entry.id   AF-A0A504IH53-F1
#
_cell.length_a   1.000
_cell.length_b   1.000
_cell.length_c   1.000
_cell.angle_alpha   90.00
_cell.angle_beta   90.00
_cell.angle_gamma   90.00
#
_symmetry.space_group_name_H-M   'P 1'
#
loop_
_entity.id
_entity.type
_entity.pdbx_description
1 polymer ?
#
loop_
_entity_poly.entity_id
_entity_poly.type
_entity_poly.pdbx_seq_one_letter_code
_entity_poly.pdbx_strand_id
1 'polypeptide(L)'
;MASIGNIPKGMLRAWADHGVISSATYVDEMNRRRGIKQEIDPVPPLDYALDDDLAIPFLHHDNSLDLDLSDFNDDPIGPMPPPPRVVWLLAIAATAVVAIALWLVWP
;
A
#
# COMPACT_ATOMS: atom_id res chain seq x y z
N MET A 1 7.31 -28.09 -22.79
CA MET A 1 6.95 -27.25 -21.62
C MET A 1 5.75 -26.42 -22.02
N ALA A 2 4.63 -26.51 -21.30
CA ALA A 2 3.46 -25.68 -21.59
C ALA A 2 3.82 -24.21 -21.35
N SER A 3 3.55 -23.33 -22.33
CA SER A 3 3.82 -21.90 -22.19
C SER A 3 2.88 -21.29 -21.14
N ILE A 4 3.45 -20.54 -20.19
CA ILE A 4 2.74 -19.91 -19.07
C ILE A 4 1.64 -18.93 -19.54
N GLY A 5 1.75 -18.44 -20.78
CA GLY A 5 0.80 -17.54 -21.42
C GLY A 5 -0.60 -18.13 -21.64
N ASN A 6 -0.72 -19.45 -21.76
CA ASN A 6 -2.00 -20.12 -22.04
C ASN A 6 -2.76 -20.53 -20.76
N ILE A 7 -2.17 -20.31 -19.59
CA ILE A 7 -2.70 -20.78 -18.32
C ILE A 7 -3.75 -19.78 -17.79
N PRO A 8 -4.90 -20.23 -17.29
CA PRO A 8 -5.91 -19.33 -16.71
C PRO A 8 -5.37 -18.62 -15.45
N LYS A 9 -5.81 -17.38 -15.21
CA LYS A 9 -5.31 -16.52 -14.12
C LYS A 9 -5.38 -17.18 -12.73
N GLY A 10 -6.44 -17.94 -12.45
CA GLY A 10 -6.60 -18.66 -11.18
C GLY A 10 -5.53 -19.74 -10.97
N MET A 11 -5.10 -20.39 -12.04
CA MET A 11 -4.08 -21.44 -11.99
C MET A 11 -2.67 -20.85 -11.89
N LEU A 12 -2.42 -19.68 -12.50
CA LEU A 12 -1.18 -18.93 -12.30
C LEU A 12 -0.96 -18.53 -10.84
N ARG A 13 -2.02 -18.09 -10.15
CA ARG A 13 -1.95 -17.77 -8.72
C ARG A 13 -1.64 -19.00 -7.88
N ALA A 14 -2.35 -20.11 -8.13
CA ALA A 14 -2.07 -21.37 -7.46
C ALA A 14 -0.62 -21.85 -7.68
N TRP A 15 -0.06 -21.65 -8.88
CA TRP A 15 1.34 -22.01 -9.17
C TRP A 15 2.35 -21.15 -8.42
N ALA A 16 2.06 -19.86 -8.22
CA ALA A 16 2.89 -18.99 -7.40
C ALA A 16 2.82 -19.39 -5.92
N ASP A 17 1.61 -19.69 -5.43
CA ASP A 17 1.36 -20.09 -4.03
C ASP A 17 2.02 -21.45 -3.69
N HIS A 18 2.07 -22.38 -4.66
CA HIS A 18 2.75 -23.66 -4.53
C HIS A 18 4.25 -23.62 -4.90
N GLY A 19 4.80 -22.45 -5.25
CA GLY A 19 6.22 -22.28 -5.58
C GLY A 19 6.66 -22.91 -6.91
N VAL A 20 5.70 -23.30 -7.77
CA VAL A 20 5.96 -23.83 -9.12
C VAL A 20 6.54 -22.75 -10.04
N ILE A 21 6.14 -21.50 -9.80
CA ILE A 21 6.68 -20.31 -10.47
C ILE A 21 7.04 -19.27 -9.42
N SER A 22 8.04 -18.44 -9.71
CA SER A 22 8.39 -17.34 -8.81
C SER A 22 7.29 -16.28 -8.78
N SER A 23 7.14 -15.60 -7.65
CA SER A 23 6.22 -14.47 -7.50
C SER A 23 6.52 -13.33 -8.49
N ALA A 24 7.80 -13.11 -8.81
CA ALA A 24 8.23 -12.15 -9.84
C ALA A 24 7.71 -12.53 -11.23
N THR A 25 7.82 -13.82 -11.60
CA THR A 25 7.29 -14.35 -12.87
C THR A 25 5.77 -14.22 -12.95
N TYR A 26 5.06 -14.43 -11.83
CA TYR A 26 3.61 -14.22 -11.76
C TYR A 26 3.23 -12.75 -11.98
N VAL A 27 3.92 -11.81 -11.32
CA VAL A 27 3.65 -10.37 -11.45
C VAL A 27 3.94 -9.89 -12.87
N ASP A 28 5.06 -10.31 -13.45
CA ASP A 28 5.46 -9.95 -14.81
C ASP A 28 4.43 -10.45 -15.84
N GLU A 29 3.98 -11.70 -15.74
CA GLU A 29 2.94 -12.26 -16.61
C GLU A 29 1.57 -11.58 -16.42
N MET A 30 1.24 -11.18 -15.18
CA MET A 30 0.00 -10.44 -14.92
C MET A 30 0.05 -9.01 -15.48
N ASN A 31 1.21 -8.35 -15.44
CA ASN A 31 1.43 -7.04 -16.06
C ASN A 31 1.36 -7.12 -17.59
N ARG A 32 2.01 -8.14 -18.18
CA ARG A 32 1.93 -8.43 -19.61
C ARG A 32 0.48 -8.59 -20.08
N ARG A 33 -0.34 -9.34 -19.33
CA ARG A 33 -1.77 -9.54 -19.64
C ARG A 33 -2.64 -8.30 -19.44
N ARG A 34 -2.24 -7.38 -18.55
CA ARG A 34 -2.95 -6.10 -18.36
C ARG A 34 -2.65 -5.14 -19.49
N GLY A 35 -1.39 -5.04 -19.92
CA GLY A 35 -1.00 -4.21 -21.08
C GLY A 35 -1.76 -4.61 -22.36
N ILE A 36 -1.96 -5.91 -22.59
CA ILE A 36 -2.74 -6.40 -23.74
C ILE A 36 -4.23 -6.04 -23.66
N LYS A 37 -4.81 -5.92 -22.45
CA LYS A 37 -6.23 -5.56 -22.29
C LYS A 37 -6.49 -4.06 -22.39
N GLN A 38 -5.50 -3.24 -22.05
CA GLN A 38 -5.64 -1.79 -22.00
C GLN A 38 -5.75 -1.15 -23.40
N GLU A 39 -5.41 -1.88 -24.46
CA GLU A 39 -5.51 -1.42 -25.85
C GLU A 39 -6.93 -1.56 -26.45
N ILE A 40 -7.87 -2.24 -25.79
CA ILE A 40 -9.15 -2.65 -26.42
C ILE A 40 -10.41 -2.02 -25.77
N ASP A 41 -10.33 -1.33 -24.64
CA ASP A 41 -11.53 -0.70 -24.06
C ASP A 41 -11.74 0.72 -24.62
N PRO A 42 -12.82 0.97 -25.39
CA PRO A 42 -13.25 2.32 -25.68
C PRO A 42 -13.74 2.95 -24.37
N VAL A 43 -12.92 3.85 -23.82
CA VAL A 43 -13.32 4.69 -22.69
C VAL A 43 -14.58 5.46 -23.10
N PRO A 44 -15.74 5.28 -22.43
CA PRO A 44 -16.92 6.08 -22.73
C PRO A 44 -16.59 7.56 -22.49
N PRO A 45 -17.10 8.49 -23.32
CA PRO A 45 -16.84 9.91 -23.14
C PRO A 45 -17.24 10.30 -21.71
N LEU A 46 -16.28 10.85 -20.96
CA LEU A 46 -16.52 11.38 -19.63
C LEU A 46 -17.56 12.49 -19.75
N ASP A 47 -18.76 12.22 -19.24
CA ASP A 47 -19.83 13.21 -19.13
C ASP A 47 -19.47 14.12 -17.95
N TYR A 48 -18.88 15.28 -18.26
CA TYR A 48 -18.40 16.28 -17.29
C TYR A 48 -19.53 17.04 -16.57
N ALA A 49 -20.77 16.51 -16.59
CA ALA A 49 -21.92 17.13 -15.95
C ALA A 49 -21.92 17.03 -14.41
N LEU A 50 -20.88 16.43 -13.79
CA LEU A 50 -20.76 16.28 -12.33
C LEU A 50 -19.76 17.25 -11.67
N ASP A 51 -19.02 18.06 -12.42
CA ASP A 51 -18.01 18.97 -11.84
C ASP A 51 -18.64 20.21 -11.15
N ASP A 52 -19.87 20.59 -11.51
CA ASP A 52 -20.54 21.75 -10.91
C ASP A 52 -21.12 21.47 -9.52
N ASP A 53 -21.47 20.22 -9.21
CA ASP A 53 -22.00 19.81 -7.89
C ASP A 53 -20.89 19.52 -6.85
N LEU A 54 -19.62 19.51 -7.27
CA LEU A 54 -18.44 19.41 -6.40
C LEU A 54 -17.70 20.75 -6.26
N ALA A 55 -18.37 21.87 -6.56
CA ALA A 55 -17.92 23.20 -6.17
C ALA A 55 -18.10 23.40 -4.66
N ILE A 56 -17.27 22.68 -3.91
CA ILE A 56 -17.19 22.78 -2.46
C ILE A 56 -16.41 24.07 -2.13
N PRO A 57 -17.03 25.10 -1.52
CA PRO A 57 -16.39 26.41 -1.33
C PRO A 57 -15.16 26.41 -0.40
N PHE A 58 -14.89 25.30 0.29
CA PHE A 58 -13.71 25.12 1.15
C PHE A 58 -12.47 24.56 0.41
N LEU A 59 -12.59 24.23 -0.88
CA LEU A 59 -11.47 23.77 -1.72
C LEU A 59 -10.95 24.82 -2.72
N HIS A 60 -11.52 26.04 -2.74
CA HIS A 60 -10.80 27.19 -3.27
C HIS A 60 -9.73 27.60 -2.25
N HIS A 61 -8.69 26.78 -2.21
CA HIS A 61 -7.42 27.09 -1.58
C HIS A 61 -6.40 27.21 -2.71
N ASP A 62 -6.41 28.40 -3.28
CA ASP A 62 -5.33 29.14 -3.94
C ASP A 62 -4.04 29.20 -3.10
N ASN A 63 -3.65 28.07 -2.51
CA ASN A 63 -2.36 27.88 -1.88
C ASN A 63 -1.68 26.73 -2.61
N SER A 64 -1.01 27.11 -3.70
CA SER A 64 0.10 26.36 -4.27
C SER A 64 1.05 25.98 -3.14
N LEU A 65 0.90 24.76 -2.63
CA LEU A 65 1.91 24.08 -1.83
C LEU A 65 3.07 23.79 -2.77
N ASP A 66 3.87 24.85 -2.97
CA ASP A 66 5.29 24.75 -3.24
C ASP A 66 5.82 23.71 -2.25
N LEU A 67 6.17 22.55 -2.79
CA LEU A 67 6.79 21.45 -2.05
C LEU A 67 8.18 21.94 -1.67
N ASP A 68 8.24 22.77 -0.64
CA ASP A 68 9.48 23.28 -0.07
C ASP A 68 10.17 22.13 0.67
N LEU A 69 10.97 21.38 -0.08
CA LEU A 69 11.80 20.28 0.39
C LEU A 69 13.01 20.76 1.21
N SER A 70 13.10 22.06 1.57
CA SER A 70 14.18 22.60 2.39
C SER A 70 14.04 22.31 3.90
N ASP A 71 12.85 21.94 4.39
CA ASP A 71 12.58 21.66 5.82
C ASP A 71 13.12 20.29 6.31
N PHE A 72 13.67 19.46 5.42
CA PHE A 72 14.30 18.19 5.83
C PHE A 72 15.73 18.36 6.36
N ASN A 73 16.30 19.56 6.33
CA ASN A 73 17.73 19.74 6.61
C ASN A 73 18.10 20.52 7.88
N ASP A 74 17.23 21.30 8.52
CA ASP A 74 17.66 22.16 9.61
C ASP A 74 16.55 22.38 10.65
N ASP A 75 16.42 21.50 11.67
CA ASP A 75 16.45 21.97 13.07
C ASP A 75 16.32 20.87 14.16
N PRO A 76 16.88 21.11 15.36
CA PRO A 76 17.19 20.10 16.36
C PRO A 76 16.04 19.84 17.34
N ILE A 77 15.94 18.58 17.80
CA ILE A 77 15.44 18.17 19.14
C ILE A 77 14.29 19.04 19.70
N GLY A 78 13.14 19.02 19.03
CA GLY A 78 11.86 19.42 19.63
C GLY A 78 11.28 18.28 20.49
N PRO A 79 10.43 18.56 21.50
CA PRO A 79 9.74 17.51 22.23
C PRO A 79 8.91 16.67 21.25
N MET A 80 9.29 15.40 21.12
CA MET A 80 8.67 14.46 20.19
C MET A 80 7.15 14.40 20.45
N PRO A 81 6.31 14.49 19.41
CA PRO A 81 4.86 14.34 19.59
C PRO A 81 4.57 13.01 20.29
N PRO A 82 3.60 12.95 21.22
CA PRO A 82 3.33 11.73 21.96
C PRO A 82 3.05 10.59 20.97
N PRO A 83 3.69 9.41 21.14
CA PRO A 83 3.56 8.34 20.18
C PRO A 83 2.09 7.90 20.07
N PRO A 84 1.65 7.47 18.88
CA PRO A 84 0.28 7.00 18.67
C PRO A 84 -0.11 5.95 19.71
N ARG A 85 -1.39 5.94 20.16
CA ARG A 85 -1.89 4.99 21.17
C ARG A 85 -1.58 3.52 20.86
N VAL A 86 -1.45 3.19 19.58
CA VAL A 86 -1.07 1.85 19.09
C VAL A 86 0.34 1.43 19.55
N VAL A 87 1.30 2.36 19.63
CA VAL A 87 2.66 2.08 20.10
C VAL A 87 2.66 1.68 21.57
N TRP A 88 1.82 2.31 22.39
CA TRP A 88 1.66 1.95 23.80
C TRP A 88 1.06 0.56 23.98
N LEU A 89 0.06 0.19 23.17
CA LEU A 89 -0.52 -1.16 23.21
C LEU A 89 0.52 -2.23 22.85
N LEU A 90 1.35 -1.98 21.84
CA LEU A 90 2.42 -2.88 21.44
C LEU A 90 3.50 -3.01 22.53
N ALA A 91 3.90 -1.89 23.14
CA ALA A 91 4.88 -1.90 24.23
C ALA A 91 4.37 -2.69 25.45
N ILE A 92 3.09 -2.50 25.83
CA ILE A 92 2.47 -3.24 26.94
C ILE A 92 2.39 -4.73 26.61
N ALA A 93 1.93 -5.08 25.40
CA ALA A 93 1.81 -6.48 24.98
C ALA A 93 3.17 -7.19 24.97
N ALA A 94 4.20 -6.54 24.41
CA ALA A 94 5.57 -7.07 24.41
C ALA A 94 6.10 -7.27 25.83
N THR A 95 5.89 -6.28 26.71
CA THR A 95 6.35 -6.34 28.11
C THR A 95 5.62 -7.44 28.89
N ALA A 96 4.32 -7.61 28.68
CA ALA A 96 3.53 -8.66 29.33
C ALA A 96 4.00 -10.06 28.96
N VAL A 97 4.32 -10.30 27.68
CA VAL A 97 4.85 -11.60 27.22
C VAL A 97 6.18 -11.91 27.90
N VAL A 98 7.10 -10.93 27.98
CA VAL A 98 8.40 -11.10 28.63
C VAL A 98 8.25 -11.35 30.13
N ALA A 99 7.35 -10.62 30.80
CA ALA A 99 7.10 -10.79 32.23
C ALA A 99 6.53 -12.19 32.55
N ILE A 100 5.57 -12.67 31.74
CA ILE A 100 5.01 -14.03 31.89
C ILE A 100 6.10 -15.09 31.66
N ALA A 101 6.93 -14.91 30.63
CA ALA A 101 8.02 -15.84 30.35
C ALA A 101 9.04 -15.90 31.50
N LEU A 102 9.42 -14.76 32.07
CA LEU A 102 10.30 -14.71 33.24
C LEU A 102 9.66 -15.34 34.48
N TRP A 103 8.35 -15.14 34.67
CA TRP A 103 7.62 -15.71 35.79
C TRP A 103 7.51 -17.23 35.71
N LEU A 104 7.40 -17.80 34.50
CA LEU A 104 7.40 -19.25 34.28
C LEU A 104 8.77 -19.91 34.44
N VAL A 105 9.85 -19.14 34.27
CA VAL A 105 11.24 -19.65 34.39
C VAL A 105 11.76 -19.54 35.81
N TRP A 106 11.19 -18.67 36.65
CA TRP A 106 11.58 -18.55 38.04
C TRP A 106 10.84 -19.59 38.91
N PRO A 107 11.55 -20.52 39.58
CA PRO A 107 10.94 -21.55 40.42
C PRO A 107 10.30 -21.00 41.70
#